data_AF-A0A351GNH3-F1
#
_entry.id   AF-A0A351GNH3-F1
#
_cell.length_a   1.000
_cell.length_b   1.000
_cell.length_c   1.000
_cell.angle_alpha   90.00
_cell.angle_beta   90.00
_cell.angle_gamma   90.00
#
_symmetry.space_group_name_H-M   'P 1'
#
loop_
_entity.id
_entity.type
_entity.pdbx_description
1 polymer ?
#
loop_
_entity_poly.entity_id
_entity_poly.type
_entity_poly.pdbx_seq_one_letter_code
_entity_poly.pdbx_strand_id
1 'polypeptide(L)'
;MVDLCVRAYRNVLLEAPATGWIATAHGVDAAVETSDIFAEFGDMPQFTLHSLDMTVEVMRTSACAALLPSRYAERFARLDFMEHIPEQSLPVWACYHHTRKTDQIIKDTLDWIEQGFHRLQLSKFGKFFADIAHKWF
;
A
#
# COMPACT_ATOMS: atom_id res chain seq x y z
N MET A 1 6.06 13.44 -6.53
CA MET A 1 4.87 12.59 -6.47
C MET A 1 5.04 11.85 -5.16
N VAL A 2 4.11 11.96 -4.20
CA VAL A 2 4.22 11.20 -2.96
C VAL A 2 3.96 9.78 -3.37
N ASP A 3 5.03 9.02 -3.44
CA ASP A 3 4.95 7.61 -3.75
C ASP A 3 4.96 6.85 -2.43
N LEU A 4 3.98 5.98 -2.28
CA LEU A 4 3.92 4.98 -1.24
C LEU A 4 4.89 3.86 -1.64
N CYS A 5 6.03 3.79 -0.95
CA CYS A 5 6.96 2.67 -1.08
C CYS A 5 6.31 1.41 -0.49
N VAL A 6 6.25 0.35 -1.28
CA VAL A 6 5.70 -0.96 -0.93
C VAL A 6 6.77 -2.02 -1.18
N ARG A 7 6.93 -2.95 -0.23
CA ARG A 7 7.84 -4.10 -0.36
C ARG A 7 7.15 -5.37 0.11
N ALA A 8 7.66 -6.52 -0.33
CA ALA A 8 7.24 -7.80 0.21
C ALA A 8 7.89 -8.03 1.58
N TYR A 9 7.08 -8.35 2.57
CA TYR A 9 7.50 -8.67 3.92
C TYR A 9 7.11 -10.08 4.30
N ARG A 10 7.91 -10.69 5.17
CA ARG A 10 7.64 -11.96 5.82
C ARG A 10 7.95 -11.88 7.30
N ASN A 11 7.42 -12.82 8.08
CA ASN A 11 7.74 -12.94 9.49
C ASN A 11 9.03 -13.74 9.70
N VAL A 12 10.02 -13.13 10.34
CA VAL A 12 11.35 -13.75 10.55
C VAL A 12 11.35 -14.89 11.57
N LEU A 13 10.33 -14.98 12.42
CA LEU A 13 10.27 -16.02 13.45
C LEU A 13 9.75 -17.36 12.91
N LEU A 14 9.26 -17.39 11.67
CA LEU A 14 8.84 -18.62 11.04
C LEU A 14 10.06 -19.24 10.36
N GLU A 15 10.53 -20.37 10.89
CA GLU A 15 11.75 -21.05 10.45
C GLU A 15 11.66 -21.57 8.99
N ALA A 16 10.43 -21.70 8.48
CA ALA A 16 10.17 -22.10 7.10
C ALA A 16 10.05 -20.88 6.17
N PRO A 17 10.50 -20.99 4.90
CA PRO A 17 10.23 -19.95 3.90
C PRO A 17 8.73 -19.71 3.77
N ALA A 18 8.35 -18.51 3.33
CA ALA A 18 6.96 -18.25 3.00
C ALA A 18 6.49 -19.26 1.94
N THR A 19 5.26 -19.75 2.08
CA THR A 19 4.65 -20.77 1.21
C THR A 19 3.50 -20.21 0.38
N GLY A 20 3.20 -18.92 0.54
CA GLY A 20 2.09 -18.25 -0.11
C GLY A 20 2.09 -16.76 0.23
N TRP A 21 1.12 -16.03 -0.33
CA TRP A 21 0.99 -14.60 -0.13
C TRP A 21 -0.43 -14.19 0.25
N ILE A 22 -0.53 -13.03 0.90
CA ILE A 22 -1.79 -12.41 1.33
C ILE A 22 -2.08 -11.23 0.43
N ALA A 23 -3.26 -11.22 -0.18
CA ALA A 23 -3.79 -10.06 -0.86
C ALA A 23 -4.46 -9.10 0.14
N THR A 24 -4.21 -7.81 -0.03
CA THR A 24 -4.89 -6.73 0.67
C THR A 24 -5.96 -6.13 -0.23
N ALA A 25 -7.22 -6.23 0.18
CA ALA A 25 -8.40 -5.94 -0.63
C ALA A 25 -8.56 -4.47 -1.08
N HIS A 26 -7.60 -3.60 -0.76
CA HIS A 26 -7.57 -2.19 -1.17
C HIS A 26 -6.76 -1.93 -2.44
N GLY A 27 -6.37 -2.97 -3.16
CA GLY A 27 -5.78 -2.82 -4.49
C GLY A 27 -4.35 -2.30 -4.48
N VAL A 28 -3.63 -2.38 -3.35
CA VAL A 28 -2.16 -2.26 -3.34
C VAL A 28 -1.59 -3.31 -4.29
N ASP A 29 -2.13 -4.52 -4.28
CA ASP A 29 -1.71 -5.61 -5.17
C ASP A 29 -2.24 -5.46 -6.61
N ALA A 30 -3.34 -4.71 -6.80
CA ALA A 30 -3.95 -4.48 -8.12
C ALA A 30 -3.33 -3.30 -8.87
N ALA A 31 -2.77 -2.32 -8.15
CA ALA A 31 -1.99 -1.22 -8.71
C ALA A 31 -0.60 -1.67 -9.20
N VAL A 32 -0.19 -2.88 -8.79
CA VAL A 32 1.07 -3.49 -9.21
C VAL A 32 0.74 -4.50 -10.30
N GLU A 33 0.59 -4.00 -11.52
CA GLU A 33 0.62 -4.88 -12.69
C GLU A 33 1.93 -5.68 -12.63
N THR A 34 1.82 -6.99 -12.43
CA THR A 34 2.94 -7.94 -12.30
C THR A 34 3.89 -7.67 -11.12
N SER A 35 3.40 -7.77 -9.88
CA SER A 35 4.30 -7.82 -8.73
C SER A 35 5.10 -9.13 -8.75
N ASP A 36 6.41 -9.06 -8.48
CA ASP A 36 7.27 -10.26 -8.41
C ASP A 36 6.82 -11.26 -7.33
N ILE A 37 5.91 -10.87 -6.42
CA ILE A 37 5.24 -11.78 -5.49
C ILE A 37 4.39 -12.84 -6.21
N PHE A 38 3.80 -12.49 -7.38
CA PHE A 38 3.03 -13.43 -8.19
C PHE A 38 3.94 -14.44 -8.87
N ALA A 39 5.11 -13.98 -9.34
CA ALA A 39 6.11 -14.86 -9.92
C ALA A 39 6.65 -15.88 -8.90
N GLU A 40 6.75 -15.50 -7.62
CA GLU A 40 7.26 -16.37 -6.56
C GLU A 40 6.21 -17.33 -5.99
N PHE A 41 5.00 -16.84 -5.71
CA PHE A 41 3.98 -17.60 -4.97
C PHE A 41 2.74 -17.98 -5.80
N GLY A 42 2.69 -17.57 -7.07
CA GLY A 42 1.55 -17.78 -7.97
C GLY A 42 0.48 -16.71 -7.84
N ASP A 43 -0.43 -16.67 -8.81
CA ASP A 43 -1.44 -15.60 -8.95
C ASP A 43 -2.56 -15.64 -7.91
N MET A 44 -2.76 -16.76 -7.22
CA MET A 44 -3.85 -16.93 -6.27
C MET A 44 -3.36 -16.69 -4.84
N PRO A 45 -3.82 -15.63 -4.14
CA PRO A 45 -3.46 -15.41 -2.76
C PRO A 45 -4.06 -16.49 -1.86
N GLN A 46 -3.35 -16.81 -0.78
CA GLN A 46 -3.84 -17.76 0.22
C GLN A 46 -4.94 -17.14 1.10
N PHE A 47 -4.87 -15.83 1.31
CA PHE A 47 -5.87 -15.05 2.02
C PHE A 47 -6.10 -13.73 1.30
N THR A 48 -7.35 -13.26 1.28
CA THR A 48 -7.70 -11.90 0.87
C THR A 48 -8.27 -11.17 2.07
N LEU A 49 -7.57 -10.15 2.56
CA LEU A 49 -7.90 -9.45 3.80
C LEU A 49 -8.18 -7.97 3.56
N HIS A 50 -9.10 -7.39 4.32
CA HIS A 50 -9.57 -6.01 4.13
C HIS A 50 -8.84 -4.99 5.01
N SER A 51 -7.74 -5.35 5.68
CA SER A 51 -6.95 -4.37 6.45
C SER A 51 -5.50 -4.80 6.57
N LEU A 52 -4.60 -3.80 6.63
CA LEU A 52 -3.18 -4.03 6.86
C LEU A 52 -2.91 -4.60 8.26
N ASP A 53 -3.72 -4.23 9.26
CA ASP A 53 -3.60 -4.77 10.62
C ASP A 53 -3.92 -6.27 10.65
N MET A 54 -5.02 -6.69 10.01
CA MET A 54 -5.35 -8.12 9.88
C MET A 54 -4.29 -8.88 9.09
N THR A 55 -3.72 -8.28 8.05
CA THR A 55 -2.61 -8.89 7.30
C THR A 55 -1.42 -9.17 8.20
N VAL A 56 -1.00 -8.19 9.00
CA VAL A 56 0.12 -8.39 9.94
C VAL A 56 -0.22 -9.43 11.01
N GLU A 57 -1.45 -9.44 11.53
CA GLU A 57 -1.87 -10.47 12.50
C GLU A 57 -1.84 -11.88 11.91
N VAL A 58 -2.30 -12.07 10.67
CA VAL A 58 -2.22 -13.37 9.99
C VAL A 58 -0.76 -13.78 9.76
N MET A 59 0.10 -12.87 9.28
CA MET A 59 1.54 -13.10 9.09
C MET A 59 2.27 -13.49 10.39
N ARG A 60 1.73 -13.19 11.57
CA ARG A 60 2.33 -13.64 12.84
C ARG A 60 2.28 -15.16 13.01
N THR A 61 1.31 -15.82 12.38
CA THR A 61 1.00 -17.24 12.61
C THR A 61 1.04 -18.07 11.34
N SER A 62 0.95 -17.45 10.16
CA SER A 62 1.05 -18.12 8.87
C SER A 62 2.38 -17.84 8.19
N ALA A 63 2.92 -18.84 7.51
CA ALA A 63 4.09 -18.71 6.63
C ALA A 63 3.71 -18.00 5.31
N CYS A 64 3.07 -16.83 5.39
CA CYS A 64 2.67 -16.05 4.23
C CYS A 64 3.44 -14.73 4.18
N ALA A 65 3.79 -14.32 2.96
CA ALA A 65 4.30 -12.99 2.67
C ALA A 65 3.15 -12.02 2.36
N ALA A 66 3.40 -10.72 2.44
CA ALA A 66 2.47 -9.69 1.98
C ALA A 66 3.23 -8.47 1.46
N LEU A 67 2.66 -7.80 0.46
CA LEU A 67 3.09 -6.46 0.06
C LEU A 67 2.55 -5.45 1.08
N LEU A 68 3.45 -4.74 1.76
CA LEU A 68 3.10 -3.74 2.78
C LEU A 68 3.79 -2.41 2.51
N PRO A 69 3.17 -1.27 2.85
CA PRO A 69 3.87 0.01 2.86
C PRO A 69 5.06 -0.02 3.81
N SER A 70 6.25 0.36 3.34
CA SER A 70 7.50 0.20 4.09
C SER A 70 7.45 0.88 5.46
N ARG A 71 6.94 2.13 5.51
CA ARG A 71 6.77 2.90 6.76
C ARG A 71 5.80 2.27 7.75
N TYR A 72 4.80 1.54 7.25
CA TYR A 72 3.86 0.83 8.10
C TYR A 72 4.52 -0.43 8.67
N ALA A 73 5.23 -1.19 7.84
CA ALA A 73 5.94 -2.41 8.22
C ALA A 73 7.09 -2.16 9.22
N GLU A 74 7.81 -1.03 9.10
CA GLU A 74 8.89 -0.60 10.01
C GLU A 74 8.48 -0.60 11.50
N ARG A 75 7.18 -0.51 11.80
CA ARG A 75 6.65 -0.52 13.16
C ARG A 75 6.67 -1.90 13.82
N PHE A 76 6.91 -2.96 13.05
CA PHE A 76 6.82 -4.34 13.49
C PHE A 76 8.20 -5.01 13.45
N ALA A 77 8.84 -5.16 14.61
CA ALA A 77 10.20 -5.72 14.74
C ALA A 77 10.38 -7.17 14.24
N ARG A 78 9.28 -7.87 13.91
CA ARG A 78 9.29 -9.27 13.46
C ARG A 78 9.04 -9.41 11.96
N LEU A 79 8.85 -8.29 11.25
CA LEU A 79 8.74 -8.29 9.81
C LEU A 79 10.08 -7.91 9.21
N ASP A 80 10.50 -8.68 8.22
CA ASP A 80 11.67 -8.38 7.41
C ASP A 80 11.28 -8.39 5.93
N PHE A 81 11.92 -7.53 5.16
CA PHE A 81 11.61 -7.41 3.74
C PHE A 81 12.36 -8.49 2.96
N MET A 82 11.76 -8.93 1.87
CA MET A 82 12.34 -9.93 0.97
C MET A 82 13.24 -9.20 -0.05
N GLU A 83 14.56 -9.24 0.14
CA GLU A 83 15.53 -8.45 -0.66
C GLU A 83 15.43 -8.69 -2.17
N HIS A 84 15.10 -9.92 -2.58
CA HIS A 84 15.01 -10.30 -3.99
C HIS A 84 13.73 -9.83 -4.68
N ILE A 85 12.72 -9.38 -3.92
CA ILE A 85 11.54 -8.71 -4.47
C ILE A 85 11.80 -7.19 -4.43
N PRO A 86 11.80 -6.49 -5.58
CA PRO A 86 12.11 -5.07 -5.63
C PRO A 86 11.06 -4.23 -4.91
N GLU A 87 11.50 -3.09 -4.38
CA GLU A 87 10.60 -2.06 -3.88
C GLU A 87 9.79 -1.45 -5.03
N GLN A 88 8.54 -1.14 -4.75
CA GLN A 88 7.61 -0.55 -5.69
C GLN A 88 7.10 0.79 -5.16
N SER A 89 6.99 1.76 -6.06
CA SER A 89 6.50 3.11 -5.77
C SER A 89 5.09 3.27 -6.30
N LEU A 90 4.10 3.41 -5.42
CA LEU A 90 2.70 3.59 -5.78
C LEU A 90 2.27 5.05 -5.60
N PRO A 91 1.68 5.71 -6.60
CA PRO A 91 1.25 7.10 -6.45
C PRO A 91 0.10 7.21 -5.44
N VAL A 92 0.17 8.19 -4.54
CA VAL A 92 -0.92 8.53 -3.60
C VAL A 92 -1.79 9.63 -4.18
N TRP A 93 -3.11 9.42 -4.16
CA TRP A 93 -4.10 10.35 -4.70
C TRP A 93 -5.06 10.85 -3.61
N ALA A 94 -5.39 12.14 -3.63
CA ALA A 94 -6.55 12.67 -2.92
C ALA A 94 -7.69 12.92 -3.92
N CYS A 95 -8.82 12.27 -3.68
CA CYS A 95 -10.00 12.38 -4.54
C CYS A 95 -11.10 13.18 -3.82
N TYR A 96 -11.72 14.11 -4.55
CA TYR A 96 -12.88 14.85 -4.08
C TYR A 96 -13.81 15.14 -5.27
N HIS A 97 -15.10 15.38 -4.98
CA HIS A 97 -16.08 15.63 -6.04
C HIS A 97 -15.77 16.94 -6.78
N HIS A 98 -15.85 16.93 -8.12
CA HIS A 98 -15.43 18.04 -8.98
C HIS A 98 -16.11 19.39 -8.64
N THR A 99 -17.36 19.36 -8.18
CA THR A 99 -18.10 20.57 -7.75
C THR A 99 -17.50 21.26 -6.53
N ARG A 100 -16.63 20.56 -5.78
CA ARG A 100 -15.98 21.07 -4.57
C ARG A 100 -14.60 21.68 -4.84
N LYS A 101 -14.18 21.82 -6.11
CA LYS A 101 -12.88 22.39 -6.50
C LYS A 101 -12.59 23.79 -5.93
N THR A 102 -13.62 24.58 -5.64
CA THR A 102 -13.49 25.93 -5.06
C THR A 102 -13.65 25.95 -3.54
N ASP A 103 -13.98 24.82 -2.92
CA ASP A 103 -14.20 24.71 -1.48
C ASP A 103 -12.91 24.99 -0.72
N GLN A 104 -12.95 25.98 0.18
CA GLN A 104 -11.80 26.40 0.96
C GLN A 104 -11.35 25.32 1.93
N ILE A 105 -12.27 24.56 2.52
CA ILE A 105 -11.95 23.46 3.46
C ILE A 105 -11.15 22.38 2.73
N ILE A 106 -11.51 22.06 1.48
CA ILE A 106 -10.76 21.08 0.69
C ILE A 106 -9.35 21.59 0.39
N LYS A 107 -9.20 22.86 -0.01
CA LYS A 107 -7.89 23.46 -0.27
C LYS A 107 -7.02 23.44 0.98
N ASP A 108 -7.54 23.93 2.10
CA ASP A 108 -6.81 23.97 3.37
C ASP A 108 -6.40 22.56 3.82
N THR A 109 -7.28 21.57 3.63
CA THR A 109 -6.98 20.17 3.94
C THR A 109 -5.89 19.60 3.05
N LEU A 110 -5.95 19.84 1.74
CA LEU A 110 -4.92 19.38 0.79
C LEU A 110 -3.57 20.02 1.08
N ASP A 111 -3.56 21.32 1.39
CA ASP A 111 -2.33 22.06 1.72
C ASP A 111 -1.75 21.57 3.05
N TRP A 112 -2.60 21.28 4.05
CA TRP A 112 -2.17 20.67 5.32
C TRP A 112 -1.54 19.28 5.11
N ILE A 113 -2.16 18.44 4.28
CA ILE A 113 -1.64 17.11 3.92
C ILE A 113 -0.29 17.24 3.21
N GLU A 114 -0.19 18.12 2.21
CA GLU A 114 1.03 18.37 1.44
C GLU A 114 2.18 18.87 2.34
N GLN A 115 1.89 19.78 3.27
CA GLN A 115 2.85 20.21 4.28
C GLN A 115 3.29 19.07 5.21
N GLY A 116 2.36 18.18 5.58
CA GLY A 116 2.66 16.98 6.36
C GLY A 116 3.69 16.10 5.67
N PHE A 117 3.51 15.82 4.37
CA PHE A 117 4.47 15.06 3.58
C PHE A 117 5.82 15.77 3.44
N HIS A 118 5.82 17.08 3.22
CA HIS A 118 7.06 17.86 3.16
C HIS A 118 7.89 17.79 4.45
N ARG A 119 7.24 17.88 5.62
CA ARG A 119 7.92 17.75 6.92
C ARG A 119 8.57 16.37 7.11
N LEU A 120 7.98 15.34 6.50
CA LEU A 120 8.48 13.97 6.52
C LEU A 120 9.53 13.69 5.43
N GLN A 121 9.96 14.72 4.68
CA GLN A 121 10.86 14.60 3.51
C GLN A 121 10.32 13.66 2.40
N LEU A 122 9.00 13.45 2.37
CA LEU A 122 8.35 12.68 1.32
C LEU A 122 8.12 13.62 0.12
N SER A 123 8.44 13.16 -1.09
CA SER A 123 8.45 14.03 -2.28
C SER A 123 7.02 14.43 -2.71
N LYS A 124 6.84 15.64 -3.27
CA LYS A 124 5.56 16.38 -3.53
C LYS A 124 4.30 15.58 -3.87
N PHE A 125 3.13 15.97 -3.35
CA PHE A 125 1.82 15.35 -3.60
C PHE A 125 1.32 15.54 -5.06
N GLY A 126 0.71 14.52 -5.66
CA GLY A 126 0.03 14.62 -6.96
C GLY A 126 -1.45 14.96 -6.78
N LYS A 127 -1.90 16.14 -7.22
CA LYS A 127 -3.33 16.51 -7.22
C LYS A 127 -3.98 15.97 -8.50
N PHE A 128 -4.96 15.07 -8.38
CA PHE A 128 -5.71 14.54 -9.53
C PHE A 128 -7.18 14.95 -9.48
N PHE A 129 -7.72 15.29 -10.64
CA PHE A 129 -9.14 15.56 -10.84
C PHE A 129 -9.80 14.26 -11.27
N ALA A 130 -10.37 13.51 -10.32
CA ALA A 130 -11.24 12.41 -10.67
C ALA A 130 -12.65 12.96 -10.91
N ASP A 131 -13.11 12.94 -12.17
CA ASP A 131 -14.54 12.98 -12.49
C ASP A 131 -15.18 11.68 -11.98
N ILE A 132 -15.47 11.63 -10.68
CA ILE A 132 -16.33 10.59 -10.10
C ILE A 132 -17.78 10.95 -10.47
N ALA A 133 -18.08 10.90 -11.76
CA ALA A 133 -19.42 11.13 -12.28
C ALA A 133 -19.96 9.99 -13.17
N HIS A 134 -19.14 9.10 -13.74
CA HIS A 134 -19.67 8.18 -14.77
C HIS A 134 -19.12 6.75 -14.85
N LYS A 135 -18.67 6.11 -13.75
CA LYS A 135 -18.31 4.67 -13.81
C LYS A 135 -18.81 3.78 -12.67
N TRP A 136 -19.88 4.20 -11.98
CA TRP A 136 -20.61 3.31 -11.06
C TRP A 136 -22.12 3.48 -11.23
N PHE A 137 -22.62 3.13 -12.42
CA PHE A 137 -23.94 2.53 -12.67
C PHE A 137 -23.84 1.71 -13.96
#